data_AF-A0A7W1KSP6-F1
#
_entry.id   AF-A0A7W1KSP6-F1
#
_cell.length_a   1.000
_cell.length_b   1.000
_cell.length_c   1.000
_cell.angle_alpha   90.00
_cell.angle_beta   90.00
_cell.angle_gamma   90.00
#
_symmetry.space_group_name_H-M   'P 1'
#
loop_
_entity.id
_entity.type
_entity.pdbx_description
1 polymer ?
#
loop_
_entity_poly.entity_id
_entity_poly.type
_entity_poly.pdbx_seq_one_letter_code
_entity_poly.pdbx_strand_id
1 'polypeptide(L)'
;LNALFGQEFAKVDVLPATDRVYIFRYGDQEHSVEVSPQLTERYQPIAFLRDFNVVDTPGTNTMVPQHQTITESFIPRADLVLFVFSVTNPWTQSAWALLDLVQKRWLKNVVFVLQQADLRNAGEIDVIKRHLADTALQKLGFTPPIFAVSAKNALLARTTGLNKEDLWNESQFGPLEEQINRMVTETGAGILKLQSTGRTANLLLLEIAEEVRGSFEMILRDEKHLTRVTAFLQERRAQTMRQIAGFLRGVEQACRDCAEHGTRLIEEKLSFWKTWRLLWSREQWQHDFQNEVETKLRETVQPQVENAVQLLEADLRGIWPQLQDMIEAQFASDGKSRVSKTIPDFARQRRELLQSIQLTLVERIAGKSVEEELGRLFRESAAWLRVPAGVAAAGGIATILAAMISASVADVTGVVAISAAALGTFFAFGHRRKILRAYEKEMDIKRGELTRAIEGQMEHAIDLFYKEITSAFQPLAAFCTTERARYEPLLNRVEELKQTFGSLKSRLGHAE
;
A
#
# COMPACT_ATOMS: atom_id res chain seq x y z
N LEU A 1 -42.94 -4.90 -47.57
CA LEU A 1 -42.72 -5.60 -46.28
C LEU A 1 -41.88 -6.86 -46.43
N ASN A 2 -42.30 -7.87 -47.20
CA ASN A 2 -41.52 -9.11 -47.37
C ASN A 2 -40.06 -8.88 -47.81
N ALA A 3 -39.83 -7.99 -48.78
CA ALA A 3 -38.49 -7.61 -49.23
C ALA A 3 -37.63 -6.94 -48.14
N LEU A 4 -38.26 -6.17 -47.23
CA LEU A 4 -37.59 -5.48 -46.13
C LEU A 4 -37.11 -6.49 -45.08
N PHE A 5 -37.91 -7.50 -44.79
CA PHE A 5 -37.58 -8.53 -43.79
C PHE A 5 -36.88 -9.76 -44.37
N GLY A 6 -36.78 -9.86 -45.70
CA GLY A 6 -36.14 -10.99 -46.39
C GLY A 6 -36.87 -12.33 -46.23
N GLN A 7 -38.11 -12.31 -45.76
CA GLN A 7 -38.94 -13.48 -45.51
C GLN A 7 -40.41 -13.17 -45.79
N GLU A 8 -41.26 -14.21 -45.82
CA GLU A 8 -42.70 -14.03 -45.91
C GLU A 8 -43.22 -13.41 -44.59
N PHE A 9 -43.45 -12.10 -44.62
CA PHE A 9 -43.87 -11.30 -43.46
C PHE A 9 -45.37 -10.98 -43.52
N ALA A 10 -45.83 -10.58 -44.71
CA ALA A 10 -47.22 -10.33 -45.06
C ALA A 10 -47.62 -11.22 -46.25
N LYS A 11 -48.86 -11.70 -46.26
CA LYS A 11 -49.40 -12.50 -47.36
C LYS A 11 -49.49 -11.66 -48.63
N VAL A 12 -49.07 -12.22 -49.76
CA VAL A 12 -49.19 -11.57 -51.08
C VAL A 12 -50.35 -12.23 -51.81
N ASP A 13 -51.45 -11.50 -52.01
CA ASP A 13 -52.64 -11.99 -52.70
C ASP A 13 -52.87 -11.22 -54.01
N VAL A 14 -53.40 -11.90 -55.04
CA VAL A 14 -53.61 -11.34 -56.40
C VAL A 14 -54.93 -10.55 -56.50
N LEU A 15 -55.86 -10.84 -55.59
CA LEU A 15 -57.08 -10.06 -55.33
C LEU A 15 -56.81 -9.08 -54.18
N PRO A 16 -57.61 -8.00 -54.01
CA PRO A 16 -57.40 -7.04 -52.91
C PRO A 16 -57.31 -7.79 -51.57
N ALA A 17 -56.09 -7.89 -51.04
CA ALA A 17 -55.72 -8.85 -49.99
C ALA A 17 -56.03 -8.35 -48.57
N THR A 18 -56.42 -7.09 -48.43
CA THR A 18 -56.36 -6.39 -47.15
C THR A 18 -57.62 -5.54 -46.97
N ASP A 19 -58.68 -6.17 -46.48
CA ASP A 19 -59.87 -5.47 -45.95
C ASP A 19 -59.68 -5.06 -44.47
N ARG A 20 -58.46 -5.20 -43.93
CA ARG A 20 -58.15 -5.03 -42.49
C ARG A 20 -56.76 -4.42 -42.29
N VAL A 21 -56.61 -3.62 -41.24
CA VAL A 21 -55.30 -3.13 -40.76
C VAL A 21 -54.62 -4.24 -39.97
N TYR A 22 -53.34 -4.47 -40.23
CA TYR A 22 -52.52 -5.42 -39.48
C TYR A 22 -51.45 -4.69 -38.67
N ILE A 23 -51.32 -5.04 -37.39
CA ILE A 23 -50.20 -4.59 -36.56
C ILE A 23 -49.30 -5.78 -36.29
N PHE A 24 -48.07 -5.74 -36.78
CA PHE A 24 -47.06 -6.75 -36.49
C PHE A 24 -46.28 -6.35 -35.24
N ARG A 25 -46.24 -7.26 -34.27
CA ARG A 25 -45.58 -7.13 -32.96
C ARG A 25 -44.67 -8.33 -32.71
N TYR A 26 -43.71 -8.19 -31.80
CA TYR A 26 -42.93 -9.34 -31.35
C TYR A 26 -43.77 -10.27 -30.48
N GLY A 27 -43.69 -11.58 -30.77
CA GLY A 27 -44.11 -12.64 -29.86
C GLY A 27 -43.22 -13.85 -30.03
N ASP A 28 -43.04 -14.63 -28.96
CA ASP A 28 -42.15 -15.81 -29.00
C ASP A 28 -42.67 -16.92 -29.94
N GLN A 29 -43.96 -16.90 -30.27
CA GLN A 29 -44.61 -17.79 -31.23
C GLN A 29 -45.54 -17.01 -32.16
N GLU A 30 -45.67 -17.50 -33.40
CA GLU A 30 -46.56 -16.90 -34.38
C GLU A 30 -48.03 -17.10 -33.98
N HIS A 31 -48.75 -16.01 -33.78
CA HIS A 31 -50.20 -16.03 -33.54
C HIS A 31 -50.85 -14.72 -33.98
N SER A 32 -52.18 -14.74 -34.15
CA SER A 32 -52.97 -13.56 -34.52
C SER A 32 -54.10 -13.33 -33.52
N VAL A 33 -54.33 -12.08 -33.15
CA VAL A 33 -55.42 -11.64 -32.28
C VAL A 33 -56.29 -10.66 -33.05
N GLU A 34 -57.56 -11.02 -33.23
CA GLU A 34 -58.54 -10.13 -33.82
C GLU A 34 -59.02 -9.12 -32.77
N VAL A 35 -58.61 -7.85 -32.91
CA VAL A 35 -58.97 -6.77 -31.98
C VAL A 35 -60.32 -6.17 -32.35
N SER A 36 -60.58 -6.02 -33.65
CA SER A 36 -61.86 -5.59 -34.20
C SER A 36 -62.04 -6.13 -35.62
N PRO A 37 -63.25 -6.06 -36.23
CA PRO A 37 -63.47 -6.53 -37.60
C PRO A 37 -62.52 -5.88 -38.63
N GLN A 38 -61.94 -4.72 -38.33
CA GLN A 38 -61.04 -3.97 -39.21
C GLN A 38 -59.58 -3.94 -38.73
N LEU A 39 -59.24 -4.56 -37.59
CA LEU A 39 -57.91 -4.54 -36.99
C LEU A 39 -57.49 -5.90 -36.44
N THR A 40 -56.36 -6.42 -36.90
CA THR A 40 -55.76 -7.66 -36.41
C THR A 40 -54.32 -7.43 -35.95
N GLU A 41 -53.97 -7.87 -34.76
CA GLU A 41 -52.58 -7.92 -34.31
C GLU A 41 -51.96 -9.28 -34.68
N ARG A 42 -50.76 -9.25 -35.27
CA ARG A 42 -49.97 -10.42 -35.63
C ARG A 42 -48.69 -10.41 -34.82
N TYR A 43 -48.46 -11.45 -34.05
CA TYR A 43 -47.26 -11.63 -33.26
C TYR A 43 -46.33 -12.57 -34.01
N GLN A 44 -45.09 -12.18 -34.25
CA GLN A 44 -44.09 -12.99 -34.96
C GLN A 44 -42.74 -12.97 -34.23
N PRO A 45 -41.96 -14.07 -34.25
CA PRO A 45 -40.66 -14.17 -33.58
C PRO A 45 -39.53 -13.52 -34.39
N ILE A 46 -39.73 -12.26 -34.81
CA ILE A 46 -38.77 -11.49 -35.59
C ILE A 46 -38.06 -10.51 -34.67
N ALA A 47 -36.73 -10.58 -34.59
CA ALA A 47 -35.94 -9.76 -33.66
C ALA A 47 -36.21 -8.25 -33.81
N PHE A 48 -36.39 -7.77 -35.05
CA PHE A 48 -36.74 -6.37 -35.33
C PHE A 48 -38.03 -5.92 -34.61
N LEU A 49 -39.02 -6.80 -34.46
CA LEU A 49 -40.30 -6.45 -33.84
C LEU A 49 -40.22 -6.27 -32.32
N ARG A 50 -39.06 -6.57 -31.68
CA ARG A 50 -38.86 -6.35 -30.24
C ARG A 50 -38.82 -4.86 -29.91
N ASP A 51 -38.22 -4.09 -30.82
CA ASP A 51 -38.01 -2.65 -30.66
C ASP A 51 -39.00 -1.83 -31.49
N PHE A 52 -39.58 -2.43 -32.55
CA PHE A 52 -40.46 -1.75 -33.50
C PHE A 52 -41.79 -2.47 -33.71
N ASN A 53 -42.85 -1.70 -33.96
CA ASN A 53 -44.11 -2.25 -34.45
C ASN A 53 -44.31 -1.83 -35.91
N VAL A 54 -44.78 -2.75 -36.76
CA VAL A 54 -45.09 -2.44 -38.16
C VAL A 54 -46.59 -2.42 -38.33
N VAL A 55 -47.12 -1.32 -38.87
CA VAL A 55 -48.54 -1.22 -39.20
C VAL A 55 -48.68 -1.32 -40.72
N ASP A 56 -49.40 -2.33 -41.18
CA ASP A 56 -49.75 -2.52 -42.59
C ASP A 56 -51.22 -2.15 -42.78
N THR A 57 -51.48 -1.22 -43.70
CA THR A 57 -52.80 -0.64 -43.91
C THR A 57 -53.38 -1.08 -45.25
N PRO A 58 -54.70 -1.31 -45.35
CA PRO A 58 -55.40 -1.51 -46.60
C PRO A 58 -55.04 -0.49 -47.68
N GLY A 59 -55.08 -0.92 -48.95
CA GLY A 59 -54.88 0.00 -50.07
C GLY A 59 -55.94 1.12 -50.08
N THR A 60 -55.57 2.30 -50.56
CA THR A 60 -56.47 3.47 -50.60
C THR A 60 -57.63 3.32 -51.61
N ASN A 61 -57.66 2.23 -52.40
CA ASN A 61 -58.70 1.95 -53.39
C ASN A 61 -59.94 1.23 -52.79
N THR A 62 -59.82 0.66 -51.59
CA THR A 62 -60.91 0.09 -50.80
C THR A 62 -61.37 1.12 -49.77
N MET A 63 -62.00 2.20 -50.24
CA MET A 63 -62.49 3.28 -49.38
C MET A 63 -63.75 2.84 -48.61
N VAL A 64 -63.54 2.13 -47.50
CA VAL A 64 -64.53 2.04 -46.42
C VAL A 64 -64.15 3.13 -45.39
N PRO A 65 -65.03 4.10 -45.08
CA PRO A 65 -64.72 5.23 -44.18
C PRO A 65 -64.09 4.83 -42.85
N GLN A 66 -64.46 3.66 -42.32
CA GLN A 66 -63.95 3.11 -41.06
C GLN A 66 -62.46 2.70 -41.12
N HIS A 67 -61.90 2.31 -42.27
CA HIS A 67 -60.47 1.97 -42.40
C HIS A 67 -59.58 3.22 -42.38
N GLN A 68 -60.11 4.30 -42.95
CA GLN A 68 -59.41 5.58 -43.01
C GLN A 68 -59.23 6.16 -41.59
N THR A 69 -60.28 6.12 -40.75
CA THR A 69 -60.20 6.59 -39.35
C THR A 69 -59.15 5.84 -38.53
N ILE A 70 -59.02 4.52 -38.72
CA ILE A 70 -58.02 3.71 -38.02
C ILE A 70 -56.60 4.12 -38.46
N THR A 71 -56.37 4.24 -39.78
CA THR A 71 -55.08 4.64 -40.34
C THR A 71 -54.66 6.04 -39.88
N GLU A 72 -55.58 7.00 -39.88
CA GLU A 72 -55.37 8.36 -39.37
C GLU A 72 -55.01 8.40 -37.88
N SER A 73 -55.41 7.40 -37.08
CA SER A 73 -55.02 7.32 -35.68
C SER A 73 -53.56 6.88 -35.44
N PHE A 74 -52.96 6.19 -36.42
CA PHE A 74 -51.57 5.69 -36.33
C PHE A 74 -50.55 6.69 -36.83
N ILE A 75 -50.86 7.45 -37.89
CA ILE A 75 -49.93 8.41 -38.50
C ILE A 75 -49.34 9.42 -37.48
N PRO A 76 -50.12 10.00 -36.53
CA PRO A 76 -49.60 10.93 -35.53
C PRO A 76 -48.56 10.34 -34.58
N ARG A 77 -48.56 9.00 -34.44
CA ARG A 77 -47.72 8.24 -33.49
C ARG A 77 -46.60 7.48 -34.19
N ALA A 78 -46.54 7.52 -35.52
CA ALA A 78 -45.55 6.80 -36.29
C ALA A 78 -44.21 7.54 -36.28
N ASP A 79 -43.14 6.83 -35.92
CA ASP A 79 -41.78 7.37 -36.00
C ASP A 79 -41.31 7.51 -37.47
N LEU A 80 -41.85 6.67 -38.36
CA LEU A 80 -41.59 6.67 -39.81
C LEU A 80 -42.85 6.22 -40.55
N VAL A 81 -43.19 6.90 -41.64
CA VAL A 81 -44.29 6.53 -42.54
C VAL A 81 -43.74 6.25 -43.94
N LEU A 82 -43.93 5.02 -44.42
CA LEU A 82 -43.62 4.64 -45.80
C LEU A 82 -44.89 4.75 -46.64
N PHE A 83 -44.97 5.78 -47.49
CA PHE A 83 -46.09 5.97 -48.39
C PHE A 83 -45.79 5.33 -49.75
N VAL A 84 -46.51 4.25 -50.09
CA VAL A 84 -46.19 3.42 -51.25
C VAL A 84 -47.09 3.76 -52.44
N PHE A 85 -46.48 4.14 -53.56
CA PHE A 85 -47.12 4.38 -54.86
C PHE A 85 -46.73 3.30 -55.85
N SER A 86 -47.61 2.94 -56.79
CA SER A 86 -47.20 2.12 -57.95
C SER A 86 -46.68 3.00 -59.07
N VAL A 87 -45.61 2.59 -59.76
CA VAL A 87 -45.14 3.26 -61.00
C VAL A 87 -46.19 3.28 -62.10
N THR A 88 -47.16 2.36 -62.08
CA THR A 88 -48.19 2.28 -63.11
C THR A 88 -49.24 3.39 -62.95
N ASN A 89 -49.58 3.76 -61.72
CA ASN A 89 -50.53 4.81 -61.42
C ASN A 89 -50.25 5.47 -60.04
N PRO A 90 -49.25 6.36 -59.97
CA PRO A 90 -48.92 7.07 -58.72
C PRO A 90 -49.85 8.25 -58.41
N TRP A 91 -50.84 8.52 -59.28
CA TRP A 91 -51.71 9.71 -59.21
C TRP A 91 -53.08 9.43 -58.60
N THR A 92 -53.26 8.26 -58.00
CA THR A 92 -54.55 7.82 -57.45
C THR A 92 -55.12 8.86 -56.48
N GLN A 93 -56.32 9.37 -56.76
CA GLN A 93 -56.92 10.47 -56.01
C GLN A 93 -57.08 10.17 -54.51
N SER A 94 -57.48 8.94 -54.16
CA SER A 94 -57.64 8.52 -52.76
C SER A 94 -56.32 8.53 -51.98
N ALA A 95 -55.19 8.23 -52.64
CA ALA A 95 -53.88 8.27 -52.01
C ALA A 95 -53.46 9.70 -51.65
N TRP A 96 -53.70 10.65 -52.55
CA TRP A 96 -53.42 12.06 -52.30
C TRP A 96 -54.40 12.71 -51.31
N ALA A 97 -55.66 12.30 -51.32
CA ALA A 97 -56.64 12.74 -50.33
C ALA A 97 -56.24 12.31 -48.91
N LEU A 98 -55.67 11.11 -48.74
CA LEU A 98 -55.13 10.67 -47.45
C LEU A 98 -53.95 11.54 -47.01
N LEU A 99 -53.04 11.87 -47.92
CA LEU A 99 -51.89 12.75 -47.62
C LEU A 99 -52.32 14.17 -47.22
N ASP A 100 -53.37 14.71 -47.84
CA ASP A 100 -53.90 16.04 -47.52
C ASP A 100 -54.48 16.10 -46.09
N LEU A 101 -54.89 14.96 -45.52
CA LEU A 101 -55.42 14.85 -44.15
C LEU A 101 -54.31 14.75 -43.09
N VAL A 102 -53.07 14.48 -43.50
CA VAL A 102 -51.92 14.37 -42.59
C VAL A 102 -51.35 15.76 -42.29
N GLN A 103 -51.34 16.16 -41.02
CA GLN A 103 -50.81 17.48 -40.61
C GLN A 103 -49.32 17.66 -40.96
N LYS A 104 -48.92 18.89 -41.32
CA LYS A 104 -47.53 19.26 -41.68
C LYS A 104 -46.45 18.82 -40.67
N ARG A 105 -46.78 18.66 -39.38
CA ARG A 105 -45.84 18.21 -38.35
C ARG A 105 -45.51 16.72 -38.45
N TRP A 106 -46.45 15.88 -38.89
CA TRP A 106 -46.26 14.43 -39.07
C TRP A 106 -45.59 14.09 -40.40
N LEU A 107 -45.73 15.00 -41.37
CA LEU A 107 -45.12 14.88 -42.70
C LEU A 107 -43.58 14.93 -42.71
N LYS A 108 -42.92 15.29 -41.58
CA LYS A 108 -41.45 15.33 -41.48
C LYS A 108 -40.76 13.96 -41.54
N ASN A 109 -41.47 12.88 -41.19
CA ASN A 109 -40.94 11.52 -41.17
C ASN A 109 -41.60 10.63 -42.23
N VAL A 110 -41.99 11.23 -43.36
CA VAL A 110 -42.61 10.50 -44.49
C VAL A 110 -41.57 10.22 -45.56
N VAL A 111 -41.57 9.00 -46.07
CA VAL A 111 -40.78 8.57 -47.24
C VAL A 111 -41.72 8.07 -48.31
N PHE A 112 -41.54 8.55 -49.54
CA PHE A 112 -42.29 8.07 -50.69
C PHE A 112 -41.56 6.90 -51.34
N VAL A 113 -42.27 5.78 -51.49
CA VAL A 113 -41.76 4.56 -52.10
C VAL A 113 -42.52 4.34 -53.40
N LEU A 114 -41.84 4.51 -54.53
CA LEU A 114 -42.39 4.28 -55.86
C LEU A 114 -42.09 2.82 -56.26
N GLN A 115 -43.04 1.93 -56.01
CA GLN A 115 -42.94 0.48 -56.12
C GLN A 115 -43.19 -0.04 -57.55
N GLN A 116 -42.73 -1.27 -57.82
CA GLN A 116 -42.82 -1.97 -59.12
C GLN A 116 -41.95 -1.31 -60.19
N ALA A 117 -40.81 -0.74 -59.80
CA ALA A 117 -39.90 -0.06 -60.72
C ALA A 117 -39.41 -0.95 -61.88
N ASP A 118 -39.43 -2.27 -61.71
CA ASP A 118 -39.12 -3.26 -62.75
C ASP A 118 -40.09 -3.24 -63.95
N LEU A 119 -41.25 -2.59 -63.83
CA LEU A 119 -42.24 -2.47 -64.91
C LEU A 119 -41.96 -1.32 -65.89
N ARG A 120 -40.97 -0.47 -65.62
CA ARG A 120 -40.65 0.72 -66.40
C ARG A 120 -39.14 0.84 -66.61
N ASN A 121 -38.72 1.53 -67.66
CA ASN A 121 -37.30 1.82 -67.86
C ASN A 121 -36.83 3.01 -66.99
N ALA A 122 -35.52 3.16 -66.83
CA ALA A 122 -34.94 4.21 -65.96
C ALA A 122 -35.38 5.63 -66.34
N GLY A 123 -35.48 5.94 -67.63
CA GLY A 123 -35.91 7.26 -68.10
C GLY A 123 -37.36 7.57 -67.76
N GLU A 124 -38.26 6.59 -67.88
CA GLU A 124 -39.67 6.70 -67.46
C GLU A 124 -39.77 6.89 -65.93
N ILE A 125 -39.01 6.10 -65.16
CA ILE A 125 -38.97 6.22 -63.70
C ILE A 125 -38.53 7.61 -63.27
N ASP A 126 -37.50 8.18 -63.90
CA ASP A 126 -37.03 9.53 -63.57
C ASP A 126 -38.07 10.61 -63.86
N VAL A 127 -38.82 10.48 -64.95
CA VAL A 127 -39.92 11.40 -65.28
C VAL A 127 -41.03 11.29 -64.25
N ILE A 128 -41.45 10.07 -63.89
CA ILE A 128 -42.48 9.83 -62.88
C ILE A 128 -42.03 10.37 -61.52
N LYS A 129 -40.79 10.11 -61.12
CA LYS A 129 -40.21 10.57 -59.85
C LYS A 129 -40.16 12.10 -59.79
N ARG A 130 -39.77 12.79 -60.86
CA ARG A 130 -39.79 14.25 -60.95
C ARG A 130 -41.20 14.81 -60.82
N HIS A 131 -42.16 14.25 -61.55
CA HIS A 131 -43.55 14.72 -61.44
C HIS A 131 -44.15 14.45 -60.05
N LEU A 132 -43.76 13.34 -59.41
CA LEU A 132 -44.19 13.01 -58.05
C LEU A 132 -43.61 14.00 -57.04
N ALA A 133 -42.35 14.40 -57.22
CA ALA A 133 -41.69 15.42 -56.42
C ALA A 133 -42.37 16.79 -56.56
N ASP A 134 -42.70 17.21 -57.79
CA ASP A 134 -43.38 18.47 -58.06
C ASP A 134 -44.79 18.48 -57.46
N THR A 135 -45.53 17.38 -57.59
CA THR A 135 -46.88 17.23 -57.02
C THR A 135 -46.83 17.28 -55.50
N ALA A 136 -45.86 16.60 -54.88
CA ALA A 136 -45.64 16.64 -53.43
C ALA A 136 -45.33 18.07 -52.97
N LEU A 137 -44.46 18.79 -53.68
CA LEU A 137 -44.13 20.18 -53.37
C LEU A 137 -45.36 21.08 -53.45
N GLN A 138 -46.18 20.93 -54.49
CA GLN A 138 -47.40 21.72 -54.69
C GLN A 138 -48.47 21.45 -53.63
N LYS A 139 -48.72 20.18 -53.29
CA LYS A 139 -49.80 19.80 -52.37
C LYS A 139 -49.39 19.86 -50.89
N LEU A 140 -48.17 19.42 -50.57
CA LEU A 140 -47.69 19.28 -49.19
C LEU A 140 -46.81 20.46 -48.74
N GLY A 141 -46.28 21.24 -49.69
CA GLY A 141 -45.36 22.35 -49.43
C GLY A 141 -43.89 21.94 -49.22
N PHE A 142 -43.57 20.66 -49.39
CA PHE A 142 -42.22 20.11 -49.35
C PHE A 142 -42.17 18.81 -50.16
N THR A 143 -40.98 18.33 -50.49
CA THR A 143 -40.78 17.07 -51.22
C THR A 143 -40.20 16.01 -50.28
N PRO A 144 -40.96 14.97 -49.90
CA PRO A 144 -40.42 13.82 -49.17
C PRO A 144 -39.33 13.11 -49.98
N PRO A 145 -38.37 12.41 -49.34
CA PRO A 145 -37.46 11.51 -50.04
C PRO A 145 -38.23 10.48 -50.88
N ILE A 146 -37.87 10.34 -52.16
CA ILE A 146 -38.54 9.42 -53.10
C ILE A 146 -37.58 8.33 -53.56
N PHE A 147 -37.93 7.08 -53.26
CA PHE A 147 -37.18 5.89 -53.67
C PHE A 147 -38.01 5.06 -54.64
N ALA A 148 -37.53 4.91 -55.88
CA ALA A 148 -38.10 3.98 -56.83
C ALA A 148 -37.48 2.61 -56.59
N VAL A 149 -38.30 1.60 -56.29
CA VAL A 149 -37.81 0.27 -55.89
C VAL A 149 -38.58 -0.86 -56.58
N SER A 150 -37.92 -2.00 -56.72
CA SER A 150 -38.57 -3.28 -57.03
C SER A 150 -38.47 -4.23 -55.84
N ALA A 151 -39.55 -4.32 -55.04
CA ALA A 151 -39.62 -5.28 -53.95
C ALA A 151 -39.53 -6.73 -54.43
N LYS A 152 -39.95 -7.01 -55.68
CA LYS A 152 -39.82 -8.33 -56.30
C LYS A 152 -38.34 -8.71 -56.44
N ASN A 153 -37.54 -7.86 -57.09
CA ASN A 153 -36.11 -8.13 -57.29
C ASN A 153 -35.35 -8.15 -55.96
N ALA A 154 -35.69 -7.24 -55.03
CA ALA A 154 -35.10 -7.24 -53.69
C ALA A 154 -35.38 -8.53 -52.90
N LEU A 155 -36.62 -9.03 -52.95
CA LEU A 155 -36.98 -10.29 -52.29
C LEU A 155 -36.27 -11.49 -52.93
N LEU A 156 -36.19 -11.55 -54.26
CA LEU A 156 -35.43 -12.58 -54.97
C LEU A 156 -33.96 -12.55 -54.59
N ALA A 157 -33.31 -11.38 -54.59
CA ALA A 157 -31.93 -11.21 -54.17
C ALA A 157 -31.66 -11.77 -52.75
N ARG A 158 -32.62 -11.60 -51.83
CA ARG A 158 -32.53 -12.12 -50.46
C ARG A 158 -32.81 -13.62 -50.35
N THR A 159 -33.61 -14.21 -51.24
CA THR A 159 -34.15 -15.58 -51.08
C THR A 159 -33.58 -16.63 -52.04
N THR A 160 -33.27 -16.31 -53.30
CA THR A 160 -33.09 -17.34 -54.36
C THR A 160 -31.65 -17.69 -54.74
N GLY A 161 -30.62 -17.21 -54.03
CA GLY A 161 -29.24 -17.70 -54.19
C GLY A 161 -28.48 -17.24 -55.45
N LEU A 162 -29.17 -17.03 -56.57
CA LEU A 162 -28.63 -16.69 -57.89
C LEU A 162 -28.70 -15.18 -58.16
N ASN A 163 -27.68 -14.61 -58.82
CA ASN A 163 -27.59 -13.20 -59.23
C ASN A 163 -27.97 -12.18 -58.14
N LYS A 164 -27.58 -12.45 -56.89
CA LYS A 164 -27.98 -11.66 -55.73
C LYS A 164 -27.58 -10.18 -55.85
N GLU A 165 -26.34 -9.92 -56.23
CA GLU A 165 -25.81 -8.55 -56.32
C GLU A 165 -26.50 -7.75 -57.42
N ASP A 166 -26.69 -8.34 -58.60
CA ASP A 166 -27.38 -7.70 -59.73
C ASP A 166 -28.82 -7.38 -59.37
N LEU A 167 -29.58 -8.36 -58.86
CA LEU A 167 -30.98 -8.17 -58.44
C LEU A 167 -31.11 -7.14 -57.32
N TRP A 168 -30.16 -7.10 -56.38
CA TRP A 168 -30.15 -6.12 -55.30
C TRP A 168 -29.90 -4.70 -55.83
N ASN A 169 -28.90 -4.54 -56.69
CA ASN A 169 -28.57 -3.25 -57.30
C ASN A 169 -29.70 -2.74 -58.22
N GLU A 170 -30.27 -3.61 -59.05
CA GLU A 170 -31.41 -3.29 -59.92
C GLU A 170 -32.68 -2.96 -59.12
N SER A 171 -32.87 -3.59 -57.96
CA SER A 171 -34.03 -3.33 -57.12
C SER A 171 -34.05 -1.92 -56.50
N GLN A 172 -32.89 -1.26 -56.43
CA GLN A 172 -32.69 0.05 -55.78
C GLN A 172 -33.19 0.09 -54.32
N PHE A 173 -33.27 -1.07 -53.67
CA PHE A 173 -33.81 -1.21 -52.31
C PHE A 173 -32.80 -0.78 -51.22
N GLY A 174 -31.50 -0.89 -51.49
CA GLY A 174 -30.42 -0.49 -50.58
C GLY A 174 -30.54 0.96 -50.08
N PRO A 175 -30.65 1.97 -50.97
CA PRO A 175 -30.83 3.36 -50.56
C PRO A 175 -32.08 3.60 -49.69
N LEU A 176 -33.17 2.88 -49.93
CA LEU A 176 -34.37 2.93 -49.09
C LEU A 176 -34.09 2.37 -47.70
N GLU A 177 -33.42 1.22 -47.61
CA GLU A 177 -33.03 0.57 -46.36
C GLU A 177 -32.08 1.44 -45.52
N GLU A 178 -31.09 2.07 -46.16
CA GLU A 178 -30.20 3.04 -45.51
C GLU A 178 -30.97 4.24 -44.94
N GLN A 179 -31.96 4.75 -45.69
CA GLN A 179 -32.77 5.87 -45.22
C GLN A 179 -33.66 5.49 -44.04
N ILE A 180 -34.26 4.29 -44.07
CA ILE A 180 -35.04 3.75 -42.94
C ILE A 180 -34.15 3.66 -41.70
N ASN A 181 -32.97 3.05 -41.82
CA ASN A 181 -32.03 2.90 -40.71
C ASN A 181 -31.59 4.26 -40.14
N ARG A 182 -31.29 5.22 -41.00
CA ARG A 182 -30.91 6.57 -40.59
C ARG A 182 -32.03 7.26 -39.80
N MET A 183 -33.25 7.30 -40.35
CA MET A 183 -34.37 7.97 -39.68
C MET A 183 -34.71 7.33 -38.35
N VAL A 184 -34.70 5.99 -38.27
CA VAL A 184 -34.97 5.24 -37.05
C VAL A 184 -33.89 5.45 -35.98
N THR A 185 -32.63 5.61 -36.39
CA THR A 185 -31.50 5.82 -35.46
C THR A 185 -31.40 7.27 -34.99
N GLU A 186 -31.60 8.25 -35.88
CA GLU A 186 -31.49 9.69 -35.60
C GLU A 186 -32.67 10.24 -34.78
N THR A 187 -33.87 9.66 -34.90
CA THR A 187 -35.04 10.07 -34.11
C THR A 187 -35.07 9.50 -32.69
N GLY A 188 -34.13 8.61 -32.36
CA GLY A 188 -34.12 7.90 -31.09
C GLY A 188 -33.79 8.81 -29.90
N ALA A 189 -34.81 9.26 -29.17
CA ALA A 189 -34.68 9.82 -27.82
C ALA A 189 -33.76 8.98 -26.90
N GLY A 190 -33.56 7.69 -27.22
CA GLY A 190 -32.59 6.79 -26.59
C GLY A 190 -31.13 7.24 -26.71
N ILE A 191 -30.64 7.67 -27.87
CA ILE A 191 -29.22 8.09 -28.03
C ILE A 191 -28.96 9.37 -27.23
N LEU A 192 -29.86 10.35 -27.31
CA LEU A 192 -29.76 11.58 -26.52
C LEU A 192 -29.81 11.29 -25.01
N LYS A 193 -30.64 10.33 -24.58
CA LYS A 193 -30.69 9.88 -23.17
C LYS A 193 -29.41 9.18 -22.74
N LEU A 194 -28.80 8.37 -23.60
CA LEU A 194 -27.51 7.71 -23.32
C LEU A 194 -26.36 8.72 -23.25
N GLN A 195 -26.33 9.70 -24.16
CA GLN A 195 -25.33 10.77 -24.15
C GLN A 195 -25.45 11.64 -22.88
N SER A 196 -26.66 12.05 -22.49
CA SER A 196 -26.87 12.84 -21.28
C SER A 196 -26.51 12.07 -20.02
N THR A 197 -26.92 10.79 -19.93
CA THR A 197 -26.53 9.90 -18.82
C THR A 197 -25.02 9.71 -18.74
N GLY A 198 -24.37 9.49 -19.88
CA GLY A 198 -22.91 9.35 -19.96
C GLY A 198 -22.18 10.62 -19.53
N ARG A 199 -22.68 11.81 -19.88
CA ARG A 199 -22.12 13.09 -19.44
C ARG A 199 -22.21 13.25 -17.92
N THR A 200 -23.38 12.97 -17.33
CA THR A 200 -23.58 13.03 -15.88
C THR A 200 -22.68 12.05 -15.14
N ALA A 201 -22.61 10.80 -15.60
CA ALA A 201 -21.76 9.79 -14.99
C ALA A 201 -20.27 10.15 -15.06
N ASN A 202 -19.81 10.76 -16.16
CA ASN A 202 -18.43 11.23 -16.28
C ASN A 202 -18.11 12.40 -15.32
N LEU A 203 -19.05 13.31 -15.07
CA LEU A 203 -18.87 14.37 -14.07
C LEU A 203 -18.71 13.80 -12.66
N LEU A 204 -19.58 12.85 -12.28
CA LEU A 204 -19.49 12.17 -10.98
C LEU A 204 -18.19 11.38 -10.85
N LEU A 205 -17.75 10.71 -11.92
CA LEU A 205 -16.49 9.98 -11.94
C LEU A 205 -15.29 10.91 -11.72
N LEU A 206 -15.30 12.11 -12.31
CA LEU A 206 -14.24 13.10 -12.10
C LEU A 206 -14.19 13.58 -10.65
N GLU A 207 -15.34 13.88 -10.04
CA GLU A 207 -15.44 14.28 -8.64
C GLU A 207 -14.89 13.19 -7.70
N ILE A 208 -15.36 11.94 -7.87
CA ILE A 208 -14.85 10.79 -7.11
C ILE A 208 -13.35 10.59 -7.35
N ALA A 209 -12.88 10.76 -8.58
CA ALA A 209 -11.47 10.61 -8.92
C ALA A 209 -10.59 11.64 -8.22
N GLU A 210 -11.05 12.88 -8.09
CA GLU A 210 -10.35 13.93 -7.34
C GLU A 210 -10.30 13.60 -5.84
N GLU A 211 -11.42 13.20 -5.25
CA GLU A 211 -11.49 12.86 -3.82
C GLU A 211 -10.59 11.67 -3.46
N VAL A 212 -10.67 10.59 -4.25
CA VAL A 212 -9.84 9.39 -4.09
C VAL A 212 -8.37 9.72 -4.25
N ARG A 213 -8.00 10.53 -5.25
CA ARG A 213 -6.60 10.92 -5.48
C ARG A 213 -6.07 11.82 -4.37
N GLY A 214 -6.84 12.83 -3.96
CA GLY A 214 -6.46 13.72 -2.86
C GLY A 214 -6.25 12.94 -1.56
N SER A 215 -7.12 11.98 -1.26
CA SER A 215 -6.98 11.09 -0.10
C SER A 215 -5.71 10.23 -0.20
N PHE A 216 -5.46 9.64 -1.37
CA PHE A 216 -4.27 8.80 -1.59
C PHE A 216 -2.97 9.59 -1.50
N GLU A 217 -2.92 10.80 -2.05
CA GLU A 217 -1.77 11.70 -1.95
C GLU A 217 -1.47 12.11 -0.50
N MET A 218 -2.52 12.31 0.31
CA MET A 218 -2.36 12.57 1.75
C MET A 218 -1.75 11.36 2.46
N ILE A 219 -2.22 10.14 2.16
CA ILE A 219 -1.66 8.90 2.73
C ILE A 219 -0.18 8.74 2.36
N LEU A 220 0.18 8.94 1.10
CA LEU A 220 1.57 8.87 0.64
C LEU A 220 2.46 9.92 1.32
N ARG A 221 1.93 11.13 1.54
CA ARG A 221 2.62 12.18 2.27
C ARG A 221 2.90 11.75 3.71
N ASP A 222 1.90 11.21 4.41
CA ASP A 222 2.03 10.75 5.79
C ASP A 222 3.01 9.56 5.91
N GLU A 223 3.00 8.60 4.96
CA GLU A 223 4.00 7.53 4.90
C GLU A 223 5.43 8.06 4.76
N LYS A 224 5.62 9.09 3.92
CA LYS A 224 6.92 9.74 3.75
C LYS A 224 7.37 10.44 5.04
N HIS A 225 6.45 11.07 5.76
CA HIS A 225 6.74 11.69 7.06
C HIS A 225 7.10 10.64 8.12
N LEU A 226 6.37 9.52 8.20
CA LEU A 226 6.70 8.39 9.08
C LEU A 226 8.09 7.81 8.79
N THR A 227 8.46 7.72 7.51
CA THR A 227 9.80 7.26 7.11
C THR A 227 10.89 8.20 7.64
N ARG A 228 10.67 9.52 7.60
CA ARG A 228 11.59 10.51 8.18
C ARG A 228 11.68 10.40 9.70
N VAL A 229 10.55 10.22 10.38
CA VAL A 229 10.52 10.00 11.85
C VAL A 229 11.34 8.77 12.21
N THR A 230 11.17 7.68 11.47
CA THR A 230 11.89 6.42 11.70
C THR A 230 13.40 6.60 11.49
N ALA A 231 13.80 7.28 10.39
CA ALA A 231 15.20 7.58 10.13
C ALA A 231 15.83 8.48 11.21
N PHE A 232 15.10 9.49 11.66
CA PHE A 232 15.52 10.36 12.77
C PHE A 232 15.77 9.56 14.06
N LEU A 233 14.84 8.66 14.43
CA LEU A 233 15.00 7.81 15.61
C LEU A 233 16.19 6.85 15.49
N GLN A 234 16.45 6.30 14.30
CA GLN A 234 17.60 5.43 14.07
C GLN A 234 18.93 6.18 14.19
N GLU A 235 19.05 7.36 13.57
CA GLU A 235 20.26 8.17 13.68
C GLU A 235 20.51 8.58 15.14
N ARG A 236 19.44 8.99 15.84
CA ARG A 236 19.52 9.38 17.24
C ARG A 236 19.94 8.20 18.12
N ARG A 237 19.40 7.00 17.89
CA ARG A 237 19.81 5.77 18.59
C ARG A 237 21.30 5.49 18.39
N ALA A 238 21.78 5.58 17.15
CA ALA A 238 23.20 5.39 16.84
C ALA A 238 24.09 6.45 17.52
N GLN A 239 23.62 7.69 17.65
CA GLN A 239 24.30 8.74 18.42
C GLN A 239 24.37 8.40 19.91
N THR A 240 23.25 8.01 20.53
CA THR A 240 23.21 7.64 21.96
C THR A 240 24.13 6.44 22.26
N MET A 241 24.17 5.43 21.38
CA MET A 241 25.09 4.29 21.52
C MET A 241 26.57 4.72 21.46
N ARG A 242 26.92 5.67 20.59
CA ARG A 242 28.29 6.23 20.54
C ARG A 242 28.67 6.97 21.83
N GLN A 243 27.70 7.64 22.47
CA GLN A 243 27.94 8.32 23.75
C GLN A 243 28.19 7.32 24.90
N ILE A 244 27.50 6.17 24.93
CA ILE A 244 27.77 5.10 25.90
C ILE A 244 29.21 4.60 25.77
N ALA A 245 29.70 4.39 24.55
CA ALA A 245 31.08 3.95 24.35
C ALA A 245 32.10 4.92 25.00
N GLY A 246 31.80 6.23 25.03
CA GLY A 246 32.60 7.23 25.75
C GLY A 246 32.52 7.06 27.27
N PHE A 247 31.32 6.84 27.81
CA PHE A 247 31.10 6.55 29.23
C PHE A 247 31.80 5.28 29.70
N LEU A 248 31.71 4.18 28.93
CA LEU A 248 32.32 2.90 29.28
C LEU A 248 33.84 3.01 29.43
N ARG A 249 34.50 3.85 28.61
CA ARG A 249 35.93 4.17 28.80
C ARG A 249 36.21 4.86 30.14
N GLY A 250 35.29 5.69 30.61
CA GLY A 250 35.37 6.32 31.94
C GLY A 250 35.26 5.31 33.07
N VAL A 251 34.32 4.36 32.98
CA VAL A 251 34.21 3.23 33.93
C VAL A 251 35.45 2.36 33.88
N GLU A 252 35.95 2.06 32.69
CA GLU A 252 37.17 1.30 32.48
C GLU A 252 38.37 1.97 33.16
N GLN A 253 38.48 3.30 33.04
CA GLN A 253 39.52 4.08 33.70
C GLN A 253 39.36 4.07 35.22
N ALA A 254 38.15 4.26 35.75
CA ALA A 254 37.88 4.16 37.19
C ALA A 254 38.28 2.79 37.77
N CYS A 255 38.03 1.70 37.02
CA CYS A 255 38.46 0.36 37.40
C CYS A 255 39.99 0.22 37.39
N ARG A 256 40.67 0.78 36.37
CA ARG A 256 42.15 0.81 36.31
C ARG A 256 42.76 1.57 37.49
N ASP A 257 42.23 2.76 37.80
CA ASP A 257 42.71 3.58 38.91
C ASP A 257 42.52 2.86 40.27
N CYS A 258 41.41 2.14 40.42
CA CYS A 258 41.15 1.30 41.60
C CYS A 258 42.11 0.10 41.68
N ALA A 259 42.38 -0.57 40.56
CA ALA A 259 43.37 -1.64 40.48
C ALA A 259 44.77 -1.13 40.87
N GLU A 260 45.22 0.00 40.32
CA GLU A 260 46.50 0.63 40.71
C GLU A 260 46.55 0.99 42.19
N HIS A 261 45.45 1.51 42.75
CA HIS A 261 45.36 1.82 44.17
C HIS A 261 45.54 0.57 45.04
N GLY A 262 44.85 -0.53 44.70
CA GLY A 262 45.03 -1.79 45.41
C GLY A 262 46.43 -2.37 45.26
N THR A 263 47.07 -2.24 44.08
CA THR A 263 48.48 -2.59 43.89
C THR A 263 49.39 -1.80 44.84
N ARG A 264 49.18 -0.48 44.98
CA ARG A 264 49.94 0.36 45.93
C ARG A 264 49.70 -0.05 47.38
N LEU A 265 48.44 -0.33 47.78
CA LEU A 265 48.11 -0.83 49.11
C LEU A 265 48.82 -2.16 49.41
N ILE A 266 48.82 -3.09 48.46
CA ILE A 266 49.56 -4.36 48.58
C ILE A 266 51.06 -4.07 48.73
N GLU A 267 51.63 -3.17 47.92
CA GLU A 267 53.05 -2.81 47.99
C GLU A 267 53.48 -2.18 49.32
N GLU A 268 52.70 -1.22 49.82
CA GLU A 268 52.94 -0.54 51.10
C GLU A 268 52.88 -1.52 52.27
N LYS A 269 51.83 -2.37 52.31
CA LYS A 269 51.65 -3.37 53.37
C LYS A 269 52.69 -4.48 53.27
N LEU A 270 53.12 -4.87 52.07
CA LEU A 270 54.23 -5.82 51.86
C LEU A 270 55.59 -5.25 52.27
N SER A 271 55.80 -3.94 52.20
CA SER A 271 57.07 -3.31 52.62
C SER A 271 57.31 -3.37 54.14
N PHE A 272 56.24 -3.43 54.94
CA PHE A 272 56.26 -3.53 56.40
C PHE A 272 56.52 -4.94 56.96
N TRP A 273 56.78 -5.93 56.10
CA TRP A 273 56.88 -7.34 56.45
C TRP A 273 57.96 -7.71 57.50
N LYS A 274 58.95 -6.83 57.75
CA LYS A 274 59.97 -7.07 58.78
C LYS A 274 59.41 -7.01 60.22
N THR A 275 58.25 -6.39 60.44
CA THR A 275 57.63 -6.22 61.77
C THR A 275 56.35 -7.09 61.95
N TRP A 276 55.96 -7.82 60.91
CA TRP A 276 54.61 -8.36 60.70
C TRP A 276 54.28 -9.68 61.43
N ARG A 277 55.26 -10.29 62.11
CA ARG A 277 55.14 -11.65 62.67
C ARG A 277 54.25 -11.75 63.92
N LEU A 278 53.83 -10.65 64.54
CA LEU A 278 53.39 -10.67 65.94
C LEU A 278 51.92 -10.30 66.21
N LEU A 279 51.11 -9.77 65.27
CA LEU A 279 49.82 -9.16 65.67
C LEU A 279 48.58 -9.37 64.77
N TRP A 280 48.55 -10.18 63.70
CA TRP A 280 47.36 -10.19 62.81
C TRP A 280 46.84 -11.56 62.35
N SER A 281 45.51 -11.73 62.35
CA SER A 281 44.78 -12.84 61.71
C SER A 281 44.70 -12.64 60.20
N ARG A 282 45.06 -13.68 59.44
CA ARG A 282 45.21 -13.62 57.97
C ARG A 282 43.89 -13.43 57.22
N GLU A 283 42.79 -13.93 57.77
CA GLU A 283 41.44 -13.79 57.21
C GLU A 283 40.90 -12.37 57.38
N GLN A 284 41.18 -11.70 58.51
CA GLN A 284 40.72 -10.34 58.76
C GLN A 284 41.32 -9.33 57.77
N TRP A 285 42.62 -9.44 57.49
CA TRP A 285 43.30 -8.53 56.56
C TRP A 285 42.81 -8.66 55.11
N GLN A 286 42.50 -9.89 54.66
CA GLN A 286 41.95 -10.13 53.33
C GLN A 286 40.58 -9.49 53.18
N HIS A 287 39.74 -9.65 54.20
CA HIS A 287 38.41 -9.05 54.26
C HIS A 287 38.49 -7.52 54.30
N ASP A 288 39.35 -6.95 55.15
CA ASP A 288 39.54 -5.50 55.26
C ASP A 288 40.06 -4.88 53.95
N PHE A 289 41.04 -5.53 53.29
CA PHE A 289 41.57 -5.10 51.99
C PHE A 289 40.51 -5.15 50.88
N GLN A 290 39.73 -6.24 50.82
CA GLN A 290 38.66 -6.37 49.84
C GLN A 290 37.58 -5.31 50.05
N ASN A 291 37.19 -5.06 51.30
CA ASN A 291 36.21 -4.03 51.65
C ASN A 291 36.72 -2.63 51.27
N GLU A 292 38.00 -2.33 51.48
CA GLU A 292 38.60 -1.04 51.10
C GLU A 292 38.61 -0.84 49.58
N VAL A 293 39.04 -1.86 48.83
CA VAL A 293 39.04 -1.82 47.36
C VAL A 293 37.62 -1.78 46.79
N GLU A 294 36.68 -2.54 47.32
CA GLU A 294 35.26 -2.49 46.93
C GLU A 294 34.65 -1.11 47.20
N THR A 295 34.88 -0.57 48.40
CA THR A 295 34.38 0.76 48.78
C THR A 295 34.93 1.81 47.82
N LYS A 296 36.24 1.75 47.54
CA LYS A 296 36.87 2.70 46.61
C LYS A 296 36.34 2.57 45.18
N LEU A 297 36.14 1.35 44.70
CA LEU A 297 35.57 1.09 43.38
C LEU A 297 34.14 1.62 43.29
N ARG A 298 33.32 1.38 44.32
CA ARG A 298 31.96 1.92 44.41
C ARG A 298 31.94 3.44 44.44
N GLU A 299 32.74 4.07 45.29
CA GLU A 299 32.86 5.54 45.38
C GLU A 299 33.30 6.19 44.07
N THR A 300 34.09 5.49 43.26
CA THR A 300 34.62 6.04 42.00
C THR A 300 33.69 5.75 40.82
N VAL A 301 33.10 4.55 40.73
CA VAL A 301 32.24 4.12 39.62
C VAL A 301 30.81 4.64 39.77
N GLN A 302 30.26 4.68 40.99
CA GLN A 302 28.86 5.04 41.19
C GLN A 302 28.53 6.48 40.74
N PRO A 303 29.33 7.52 41.04
CA PRO A 303 29.07 8.87 40.52
C PRO A 303 29.18 8.94 38.99
N GLN A 304 30.06 8.14 38.39
CA GLN A 304 30.19 8.06 36.92
C GLN A 304 28.93 7.46 36.30
N VAL A 305 28.42 6.36 36.87
CA VAL A 305 27.17 5.72 36.43
C VAL A 305 25.99 6.67 36.59
N GLU A 306 25.84 7.31 37.75
CA GLU A 306 24.74 8.24 38.01
C GLU A 306 24.75 9.42 37.04
N ASN A 307 25.92 10.01 36.78
CA ASN A 307 26.08 11.08 35.79
C ASN A 307 25.74 10.61 34.37
N ALA A 308 26.21 9.42 33.96
CA ALA A 308 25.93 8.89 32.63
C ALA A 308 24.45 8.58 32.41
N VAL A 309 23.78 8.00 33.42
CA VAL A 309 22.34 7.77 33.37
C VAL A 309 21.58 9.10 33.35
N GLN A 310 22.05 10.14 34.05
CA GLN A 310 21.44 11.47 33.99
C GLN A 310 21.61 12.13 32.61
N LEU A 311 22.80 12.02 32.01
CA LEU A 311 23.04 12.49 30.65
C LEU A 311 22.20 11.73 29.62
N LEU A 312 22.06 10.41 29.79
CA LEU A 312 21.18 9.58 28.98
C LEU A 312 19.73 10.03 29.13
N GLU A 313 19.22 10.19 30.35
CA GLU A 313 17.86 10.70 30.58
C GLU A 313 17.64 12.06 29.90
N ALA A 314 18.59 12.99 30.03
CA ALA A 314 18.50 14.30 29.40
C ALA A 314 18.50 14.21 27.86
N ASP A 315 19.37 13.37 27.29
CA ASP A 315 19.45 13.12 25.85
C ASP A 315 18.13 12.56 25.32
N LEU A 316 17.60 11.52 25.99
CA LEU A 316 16.37 10.84 25.62
C LEU A 316 15.15 11.74 25.81
N ARG A 317 15.08 12.51 26.90
CA ARG A 317 14.01 13.49 27.14
C ARG A 317 14.02 14.60 26.09
N GLY A 318 15.20 14.98 25.60
CA GLY A 318 15.36 15.95 24.51
C GLY A 318 14.84 15.49 23.15
N ILE A 319 14.65 14.19 22.95
CA ILE A 319 14.08 13.63 21.70
C ILE A 319 12.59 13.94 21.61
N TRP A 320 11.87 13.93 22.74
CA TRP A 320 10.41 14.05 22.74
C TRP A 320 9.89 15.38 22.19
N PRO A 321 10.39 16.56 22.58
CA PRO A 321 9.98 17.83 21.98
C PRO A 321 10.25 17.89 20.48
N GLN A 322 11.39 17.38 20.02
CA GLN A 322 11.73 17.34 18.59
C GLN A 322 10.77 16.47 17.79
N LEU A 323 10.35 15.33 18.37
CA LEU A 323 9.30 14.49 17.77
C LEU A 323 7.96 15.22 17.74
N GLN A 324 7.59 15.90 18.82
CA GLN A 324 6.35 16.69 18.86
C GLN A 324 6.34 17.80 17.81
N ASP A 325 7.44 18.54 17.65
CA ASP A 325 7.58 19.56 16.62
C ASP A 325 7.47 18.97 15.21
N MET A 326 8.08 17.80 14.99
CA MET A 326 7.97 17.08 13.73
C MET A 326 6.54 16.59 13.46
N ILE A 327 5.83 16.12 14.47
CA ILE A 327 4.41 15.74 14.37
C ILE A 327 3.55 16.97 14.05
N GLU A 328 3.76 18.06 14.78
CA GLU A 328 2.95 19.27 14.70
C GLU A 328 3.12 19.98 13.36
N ALA A 329 4.34 20.01 12.83
CA ALA A 329 4.68 20.66 11.57
C ALA A 329 4.37 19.81 10.32
N GLN A 330 4.41 18.49 10.42
CA GLN A 330 4.38 17.61 9.25
C GLN A 330 3.07 16.85 9.04
N PHE A 331 2.23 16.67 10.06
CA PHE A 331 0.99 15.91 9.94
C PHE A 331 -0.25 16.82 10.03
N ALA A 332 -1.32 16.45 9.33
CA ALA A 332 -2.63 17.10 9.48
C ALA A 332 -3.32 16.71 10.81
N SER A 333 -4.43 17.38 11.16
CA SER A 333 -5.18 17.15 12.41
C SER A 333 -5.49 15.66 12.67
N ASP A 334 -5.86 14.95 11.62
CA ASP A 334 -6.25 13.54 11.71
C ASP A 334 -5.04 12.66 11.99
N GLY A 335 -3.89 12.95 11.36
CA GLY A 335 -2.62 12.29 11.65
C GLY A 335 -2.17 12.54 13.09
N LYS A 336 -2.26 13.79 13.57
CA LYS A 336 -1.91 14.18 14.95
C LYS A 336 -2.73 13.43 16.01
N SER A 337 -4.02 13.21 15.74
CA SER A 337 -4.91 12.50 16.68
C SER A 337 -4.58 11.01 16.85
N ARG A 338 -3.90 10.43 15.86
CA ARG A 338 -3.57 8.99 15.79
C ARG A 338 -2.21 8.65 16.38
N VAL A 339 -1.36 9.66 16.63
CA VAL A 339 -0.12 9.46 17.39
C VAL A 339 -0.43 9.41 18.88
N SER A 340 0.14 8.43 19.58
CA SER A 340 -0.02 8.37 21.04
C SER A 340 0.59 9.62 21.69
N LYS A 341 -0.21 10.31 22.52
CA LYS A 341 0.21 11.51 23.27
C LYS A 341 0.95 11.17 24.56
N THR A 342 1.05 9.90 24.91
CA THR A 342 1.66 9.46 26.17
C THR A 342 3.17 9.63 26.09
N ILE A 343 3.70 10.49 26.96
CA ILE A 343 5.13 10.69 27.14
C ILE A 343 5.70 9.42 27.79
N PRO A 344 6.81 8.85 27.28
CA PRO A 344 7.50 7.76 27.95
C PRO A 344 7.86 8.12 29.40
N ASP A 345 7.76 7.17 30.33
CA ASP A 345 8.12 7.40 31.74
C ASP A 345 9.64 7.26 31.95
N PHE A 346 10.37 8.30 31.54
CA PHE A 346 11.82 8.40 31.67
C PHE A 346 12.30 8.22 33.13
N ALA A 347 11.53 8.71 34.10
CA ALA A 347 11.88 8.65 35.51
C ALA A 347 11.80 7.21 36.05
N ARG A 348 10.84 6.40 35.57
CA ARG A 348 10.79 4.96 35.85
C ARG A 348 11.98 4.25 35.22
N GLN A 349 12.25 4.47 33.94
CA GLN A 349 13.36 3.82 33.22
C GLN A 349 14.72 4.13 33.85
N ARG A 350 14.97 5.38 34.29
CA ARG A 350 16.17 5.74 35.05
C ARG A 350 16.32 4.94 36.35
N ARG A 351 15.24 4.82 37.13
CA ARG A 351 15.27 4.08 38.40
C ARG A 351 15.59 2.61 38.18
N GLU A 352 14.95 1.99 37.20
CA GLU A 352 15.18 0.59 36.82
C GLU A 352 16.64 0.37 36.37
N LEU A 353 17.19 1.26 35.52
CA LEU A 353 18.56 1.18 35.04
C LEU A 353 19.60 1.38 36.17
N LEU A 354 19.40 2.36 37.05
CA LEU A 354 20.30 2.56 38.19
C LEU A 354 20.29 1.35 39.13
N GLN A 355 19.12 0.79 39.39
CA GLN A 355 18.99 -0.40 40.23
C GLN A 355 19.68 -1.61 39.60
N SER A 356 19.53 -1.83 38.28
CA SER A 356 20.18 -2.97 37.60
C SER A 356 21.70 -2.83 37.56
N ILE A 357 22.23 -1.62 37.34
CA ILE A 357 23.67 -1.36 37.39
C ILE A 357 24.20 -1.51 38.82
N GLN A 358 23.49 -1.04 39.85
CA GLN A 358 23.89 -1.21 41.25
C GLN A 358 23.93 -2.69 41.65
N LEU A 359 22.94 -3.50 41.26
CA LEU A 359 22.94 -4.95 41.47
C LEU A 359 24.14 -5.61 40.78
N THR A 360 24.41 -5.23 39.52
CA THR A 360 25.56 -5.73 38.75
C THR A 360 26.89 -5.39 39.43
N LEU A 361 27.01 -4.16 39.96
CA LEU A 361 28.19 -3.67 40.65
C LEU A 361 28.45 -4.50 41.92
N VAL A 362 27.40 -4.78 42.71
CA VAL A 362 27.48 -5.63 43.91
C VAL A 362 27.84 -7.07 43.54
N GLU A 363 27.12 -7.70 42.60
CA GLU A 363 27.31 -9.10 42.23
C GLU A 363 28.68 -9.40 41.64
N ARG A 364 29.22 -8.50 40.80
CA ARG A 364 30.48 -8.74 40.08
C ARG A 364 31.71 -8.29 40.87
N ILE A 365 31.61 -7.28 41.73
CA ILE A 365 32.73 -6.85 42.58
C ILE A 365 32.88 -7.73 43.82
N ALA A 366 31.77 -8.08 44.50
CA ALA A 366 31.78 -8.85 45.74
C ALA A 366 32.13 -10.35 45.56
N GLY A 367 32.44 -10.79 44.34
CA GLY A 367 32.87 -12.16 44.07
C GLY A 367 34.12 -12.55 44.85
N LYS A 368 34.06 -13.67 45.58
CA LYS A 368 35.12 -14.26 46.42
C LYS A 368 36.44 -14.60 45.69
N SER A 369 36.51 -14.40 44.37
CA SER A 369 37.67 -14.82 43.55
C SER A 369 38.97 -14.12 43.95
N VAL A 370 38.92 -12.82 44.29
CA VAL A 370 40.11 -12.06 44.74
C VAL A 370 40.58 -12.55 46.12
N GLU A 371 39.65 -12.86 47.03
CA GLU A 371 39.93 -13.39 48.36
C GLU A 371 40.54 -14.81 48.28
N GLU A 372 39.96 -15.67 47.44
CA GLU A 372 40.40 -17.05 47.24
C GLU A 372 41.77 -17.13 46.57
N GLU A 373 42.03 -16.28 45.56
CA GLU A 373 43.29 -16.25 44.81
C GLU A 373 44.42 -15.62 45.64
N LEU A 374 44.17 -14.49 46.31
CA LEU A 374 45.12 -13.92 47.26
C LEU A 374 45.36 -14.91 48.40
N GLY A 375 44.31 -15.52 48.95
CA GLY A 375 44.40 -16.55 49.97
C GLY A 375 45.25 -17.75 49.56
N ARG A 376 45.11 -18.22 48.31
CA ARG A 376 45.94 -19.28 47.74
C ARG A 376 47.41 -18.87 47.66
N LEU A 377 47.70 -17.70 47.11
CA LEU A 377 49.07 -17.20 46.94
C LEU A 377 49.76 -16.92 48.28
N PHE A 378 49.02 -16.45 49.29
CA PHE A 378 49.52 -16.27 50.64
C PHE A 378 49.71 -17.60 51.39
N ARG A 379 48.86 -18.61 51.16
CA ARG A 379 49.04 -19.97 51.71
C ARG A 379 50.28 -20.67 51.15
N GLU A 380 50.49 -20.60 49.83
CA GLU A 380 51.71 -21.12 49.18
C GLU A 380 52.98 -20.45 49.74
N SER A 381 52.91 -19.13 49.99
CA SER A 381 54.04 -18.36 50.52
C SER A 381 54.35 -18.65 52.00
N ALA A 382 53.32 -18.91 52.82
CA ALA A 382 53.48 -19.20 54.25
C ALA A 382 54.11 -20.56 54.56
N ALA A 383 54.00 -21.54 53.63
CA ALA A 383 54.59 -22.87 53.80
C ALA A 383 56.14 -22.83 53.77
N TRP A 384 56.73 -21.86 53.07
CA TRP A 384 58.19 -21.74 52.88
C TRP A 384 58.92 -20.93 53.96
N LEU A 385 58.18 -20.09 54.71
CA LEU A 385 58.70 -19.28 55.82
C LEU A 385 58.67 -19.98 57.19
N ARG A 386 58.29 -21.26 57.22
CA ARG A 386 58.24 -22.10 58.42
C ARG A 386 59.64 -22.59 58.82
N VAL A 387 60.62 -21.70 58.90
CA VAL A 387 61.81 -21.92 59.72
C VAL A 387 61.43 -21.49 61.14
N PRO A 388 61.53 -22.36 62.17
CA PRO A 388 61.16 -22.00 63.52
C PRO A 388 62.00 -20.81 63.99
N ALA A 389 61.34 -19.71 64.33
CA ALA A 389 61.94 -18.54 64.96
C ALA A 389 62.21 -18.81 66.45
N GLY A 390 62.99 -19.85 66.72
CA GLY A 390 63.32 -20.35 68.04
C GLY A 390 64.82 -20.56 68.23
N VAL A 391 65.69 -19.72 67.65
CA VAL A 391 67.12 -19.65 68.02
C VAL A 391 67.66 -18.23 67.75
N ALA A 392 67.18 -17.23 68.50
CA ALA A 392 67.76 -15.88 68.48
C ALA A 392 68.19 -15.39 69.88
N ALA A 393 68.30 -16.30 70.85
CA ALA A 393 68.92 -16.01 72.14
C ALA A 393 70.03 -17.05 72.37
N ALA A 394 71.27 -16.58 72.25
CA ALA A 394 72.54 -17.25 72.50
C ALA A 394 72.99 -18.33 71.48
N GLY A 395 74.11 -18.04 70.81
CA GLY A 395 74.98 -19.05 70.19
C GLY A 395 74.85 -19.18 68.67
N GLY A 396 75.83 -18.63 67.95
CA GLY A 396 75.94 -18.76 66.51
C GLY A 396 76.41 -20.13 66.02
N ILE A 397 76.13 -20.37 64.74
CA ILE A 397 76.82 -21.29 63.82
C ILE A 397 76.80 -22.77 64.21
N ALA A 398 75.73 -23.48 63.85
CA ALA A 398 75.83 -24.88 63.44
C ALA A 398 74.56 -25.30 62.68
N THR A 399 74.68 -25.46 61.35
CA THR A 399 74.05 -26.51 60.52
C THR A 399 73.79 -26.08 59.06
N ILE A 400 74.73 -25.40 58.39
CA ILE A 400 74.98 -25.63 56.95
C ILE A 400 76.48 -25.46 56.68
N LEU A 401 77.28 -26.44 57.08
CA LEU A 401 78.63 -26.70 56.55
C LEU A 401 78.97 -28.18 56.77
N ALA A 402 78.16 -29.05 56.14
CA ALA A 402 78.56 -30.41 55.82
C ALA A 402 79.00 -30.45 54.35
N ALA A 403 80.06 -29.71 54.05
CA ALA A 403 80.87 -29.94 52.85
C ALA A 403 82.23 -29.26 53.06
N MET A 404 83.27 -30.09 53.13
CA MET A 404 84.71 -29.79 52.98
C MET A 404 85.48 -29.46 54.28
N ILE A 405 86.15 -30.50 54.80
CA ILE A 405 87.18 -30.45 55.85
C ILE A 405 88.52 -30.07 55.20
N SER A 406 89.25 -29.09 55.75
CA SER A 406 90.64 -29.23 56.26
C SER A 406 91.47 -27.94 56.20
N ALA A 407 92.21 -27.71 57.30
CA ALA A 407 93.51 -27.03 57.40
C ALA A 407 93.62 -25.50 57.20
N SER A 408 93.64 -24.80 58.35
CA SER A 408 94.76 -24.00 58.85
C SER A 408 95.15 -22.64 58.22
N VAL A 409 95.15 -21.64 59.11
CA VAL A 409 96.02 -20.44 59.23
C VAL A 409 95.61 -19.11 58.57
N ALA A 410 95.45 -18.13 59.47
CA ALA A 410 95.70 -16.68 59.38
C ALA A 410 94.81 -15.77 58.51
N ASP A 411 94.03 -14.97 59.24
CA ASP A 411 93.96 -13.50 59.23
C ASP A 411 93.73 -12.70 57.94
N VAL A 412 92.95 -11.63 58.15
CA VAL A 412 92.72 -10.45 57.30
C VAL A 412 91.45 -10.52 56.43
N THR A 413 90.33 -10.18 57.10
CA THR A 413 89.26 -9.26 56.66
C THR A 413 88.86 -9.22 55.18
N GLY A 414 87.59 -9.60 54.91
CA GLY A 414 86.81 -9.00 53.82
C GLY A 414 85.75 -9.89 53.18
N VAL A 415 84.48 -9.57 53.43
CA VAL A 415 83.29 -9.84 52.59
C VAL A 415 82.71 -11.28 52.58
N VAL A 416 81.89 -11.64 53.58
CA VAL A 416 80.84 -12.69 53.41
C VAL A 416 79.50 -12.36 54.12
N ALA A 417 79.21 -11.09 54.43
CA ALA A 417 77.91 -10.71 55.01
C ALA A 417 76.84 -10.25 53.99
N ILE A 418 77.09 -10.37 52.68
CA ILE A 418 76.20 -9.78 51.64
C ILE A 418 75.37 -10.83 50.89
N SER A 419 75.79 -12.10 50.84
CA SER A 419 75.13 -13.11 49.98
C SER A 419 73.91 -13.80 50.60
N ALA A 420 73.75 -13.87 51.92
CA ALA A 420 72.56 -14.45 52.55
C ALA A 420 71.37 -13.45 52.63
N ALA A 421 71.66 -12.16 52.88
CA ALA A 421 70.66 -11.10 52.85
C ALA A 421 70.18 -10.83 51.40
N ALA A 422 71.08 -10.88 50.41
CA ALA A 422 70.71 -10.69 49.01
C ALA A 422 69.77 -11.80 48.49
N LEU A 423 69.99 -13.07 48.84
CA LEU A 423 69.10 -14.17 48.41
C LEU A 423 67.73 -14.13 49.09
N GLY A 424 67.66 -13.87 50.41
CA GLY A 424 66.38 -13.68 51.10
C GLY A 424 65.59 -12.49 50.57
N THR A 425 66.27 -11.41 50.20
CA THR A 425 65.64 -10.22 49.60
C THR A 425 65.23 -10.48 48.14
N PHE A 426 66.01 -11.24 47.37
CA PHE A 426 65.71 -11.59 45.97
C PHE A 426 64.51 -12.55 45.85
N PHE A 427 64.40 -13.55 46.73
CA PHE A 427 63.26 -14.48 46.76
C PHE A 427 61.97 -13.84 47.32
N ALA A 428 62.08 -12.96 48.31
CA ALA A 428 60.95 -12.13 48.78
C ALA A 428 60.48 -11.15 47.69
N PHE A 429 61.41 -10.60 46.90
CA PHE A 429 61.10 -9.72 45.77
C PHE A 429 60.40 -10.46 44.62
N GLY A 430 60.79 -11.71 44.34
CA GLY A 430 60.12 -12.57 43.35
C GLY A 430 58.67 -12.90 43.72
N HIS A 431 58.39 -13.21 45.00
CA HIS A 431 57.02 -13.48 45.47
C HIS A 431 56.15 -12.23 45.52
N ARG A 432 56.71 -11.08 45.94
CA ARG A 432 56.02 -9.78 45.85
C ARG A 432 55.55 -9.50 44.42
N ARG A 433 56.45 -9.69 43.44
CA ARG A 433 56.09 -9.54 42.01
C ARG A 433 55.03 -10.54 41.54
N LYS A 434 55.02 -11.78 42.05
CA LYS A 434 54.00 -12.80 41.71
C LYS A 434 52.61 -12.40 42.24
N ILE A 435 52.52 -11.92 43.48
CA ILE A 435 51.27 -11.49 44.12
C ILE A 435 50.70 -10.26 43.39
N LEU A 436 51.54 -9.26 43.11
CA LEU A 436 51.11 -8.05 42.39
C LEU A 436 50.59 -8.38 40.98
N ARG A 437 51.32 -9.22 40.22
CA ARG A 437 50.88 -9.65 38.88
C ARG A 437 49.58 -10.46 38.89
N ALA A 438 49.38 -11.31 39.90
CA ALA A 438 48.15 -12.08 40.02
C ALA A 438 46.95 -11.19 40.36
N TYR A 439 47.15 -10.23 41.25
CA TYR A 439 46.15 -9.21 41.58
C TYR A 439 45.80 -8.34 40.38
N GLU A 440 46.80 -7.82 39.65
CA GLU A 440 46.59 -7.04 38.42
C GLU A 440 45.80 -7.83 37.37
N LYS A 441 46.14 -9.12 37.17
CA LYS A 441 45.44 -9.99 36.23
C LYS A 441 43.98 -10.24 36.63
N GLU A 442 43.73 -10.52 37.90
CA GLU A 442 42.38 -10.76 38.41
C GLU A 442 41.51 -9.49 38.31
N MET A 443 42.10 -8.32 38.61
CA MET A 443 41.41 -7.04 38.46
C MET A 443 41.14 -6.68 37.00
N ASP A 444 42.00 -7.06 36.06
CA ASP A 444 41.75 -6.85 34.64
C ASP A 444 40.57 -7.70 34.12
N ILE A 445 40.45 -8.95 34.63
CA ILE A 445 39.29 -9.82 34.34
C ILE A 445 38.01 -9.21 34.91
N LYS A 446 38.00 -8.84 36.20
CA LYS A 446 36.84 -8.22 36.86
C LYS A 446 36.42 -6.91 36.20
N ARG A 447 37.38 -6.08 35.78
CA ARG A 447 37.14 -4.87 34.98
C ARG A 447 36.38 -5.22 33.70
N GLY A 448 36.90 -6.17 32.92
CA GLY A 448 36.27 -6.57 31.66
C GLY A 448 34.87 -7.15 31.82
N GLU A 449 34.62 -7.90 32.89
CA GLU A 449 33.28 -8.43 33.21
C GLU A 449 32.30 -7.32 33.64
N LEU A 450 32.75 -6.40 34.50
CA LEU A 450 31.94 -5.27 34.96
C LEU A 450 31.58 -4.33 33.82
N THR A 451 32.55 -3.96 32.97
CA THR A 451 32.31 -3.08 31.81
C THR A 451 31.30 -3.71 30.85
N ARG A 452 31.46 -5.00 30.50
CA ARG A 452 30.51 -5.71 29.62
C ARG A 452 29.12 -5.82 30.22
N ALA A 453 29.02 -6.03 31.53
CA ALA A 453 27.72 -6.12 32.19
C ALA A 453 27.01 -4.76 32.23
N ILE A 454 27.73 -3.67 32.52
CA ILE A 454 27.18 -2.30 32.47
C ILE A 454 26.77 -1.92 31.05
N GLU A 455 27.59 -2.24 30.04
CA GLU A 455 27.29 -2.04 28.62
C GLU A 455 25.97 -2.72 28.25
N GLY A 456 25.81 -4.01 28.58
CA GLY A 456 24.58 -4.74 28.28
C GLY A 456 23.33 -4.16 28.96
N GLN A 457 23.43 -3.67 30.20
CA GLN A 457 22.31 -3.01 30.88
C GLN A 457 21.91 -1.69 30.19
N MET A 458 22.90 -0.91 29.75
CA MET A 458 22.66 0.34 29.04
C MET A 458 22.09 0.13 27.64
N GLU A 459 22.63 -0.82 26.88
CA GLU A 459 22.10 -1.19 25.57
C GLU A 459 20.64 -1.64 25.68
N HIS A 460 20.34 -2.50 26.66
CA HIS A 460 18.97 -2.97 26.90
C HIS A 460 18.00 -1.82 27.23
N ALA A 461 18.41 -0.89 28.10
CA ALA A 461 17.58 0.26 28.47
C ALA A 461 17.32 1.19 27.29
N ILE A 462 18.33 1.46 26.45
CA ILE A 462 18.16 2.25 25.22
C ILE A 462 17.21 1.55 24.25
N ASP A 463 17.37 0.24 24.06
CA ASP A 463 16.53 -0.51 23.13
C ASP A 463 15.07 -0.52 23.58
N LEU A 464 14.82 -0.70 24.88
CA LEU A 464 13.48 -0.60 25.45
C LEU A 464 12.88 0.79 25.22
N PHE A 465 13.66 1.84 25.44
CA PHE A 465 13.21 3.22 25.25
C PHE A 465 12.83 3.52 23.80
N TYR A 466 13.70 3.22 22.84
CA TYR A 466 13.41 3.46 21.43
C TYR A 466 12.25 2.58 20.93
N LYS A 467 12.08 1.38 21.48
CA LYS A 467 10.92 0.53 21.20
C LYS A 467 9.62 1.17 21.69
N GLU A 468 9.61 1.74 22.90
CA GLU A 468 8.45 2.44 23.47
C GLU A 468 8.09 3.67 22.63
N ILE A 469 9.07 4.50 22.24
CA ILE A 469 8.83 5.62 21.33
C ILE A 469 8.28 5.13 19.99
N THR A 470 8.91 4.13 19.38
CA THR A 470 8.47 3.62 18.07
C THR A 470 7.04 3.08 18.14
N SER A 471 6.65 2.50 19.28
CA SER A 471 5.28 2.01 19.51
C SER A 471 4.22 3.12 19.46
N ALA A 472 4.58 4.36 19.83
CA ALA A 472 3.68 5.51 19.77
C ALA A 472 3.23 5.86 18.35
N PHE A 473 4.02 5.49 17.34
CA PHE A 473 3.75 5.75 15.92
C PHE A 473 3.14 4.54 15.19
N GLN A 474 3.09 3.36 15.81
CA GLN A 474 2.53 2.16 15.20
C GLN A 474 1.06 2.31 14.76
N PRO A 475 0.16 2.95 15.54
CA PRO A 475 -1.23 3.14 15.11
C PRO A 475 -1.34 3.96 13.82
N LEU A 476 -0.51 5.01 13.69
CA LEU A 476 -0.47 5.83 12.48
C LEU A 476 0.10 5.06 11.29
N ALA A 477 1.17 4.30 11.48
CA ALA A 477 1.75 3.45 10.44
C ALA A 477 0.77 2.37 9.93
N ALA A 478 0.08 1.71 10.85
CA ALA A 478 -0.94 0.71 10.53
C ALA A 478 -2.13 1.33 9.77
N PHE A 479 -2.55 2.54 10.18
CA PHE A 479 -3.57 3.30 9.47
C PHE A 479 -3.17 3.61 8.03
N CYS A 480 -1.98 4.19 7.80
CA CYS A 480 -1.50 4.49 6.45
C CYS A 480 -1.45 3.24 5.57
N THR A 481 -0.97 2.13 6.11
CA THR A 481 -0.90 0.84 5.38
C THR A 481 -2.30 0.34 5.01
N THR A 482 -3.25 0.42 5.95
CA THR A 482 -4.64 -0.04 5.74
C THR A 482 -5.36 0.83 4.71
N GLU A 483 -5.26 2.15 4.83
CA GLU A 483 -5.92 3.05 3.89
C GLU A 483 -5.27 2.99 2.51
N ARG A 484 -3.94 2.83 2.42
CA ARG A 484 -3.27 2.60 1.14
C ARG A 484 -3.85 1.38 0.44
N ALA A 485 -3.96 0.24 1.13
CA ALA A 485 -4.54 -0.98 0.59
C ALA A 485 -6.03 -0.80 0.18
N ARG A 486 -6.75 0.14 0.81
CA ARG A 486 -8.14 0.47 0.48
C ARG A 486 -8.25 1.38 -0.76
N TYR A 487 -7.40 2.41 -0.88
CA TYR A 487 -7.50 3.42 -1.93
C TYR A 487 -6.80 3.03 -3.24
N GLU A 488 -5.73 2.23 -3.18
CA GLU A 488 -5.01 1.75 -4.36
C GLU A 488 -5.88 1.01 -5.39
N PRO A 489 -6.74 0.03 -5.01
CA PRO A 489 -7.65 -0.59 -5.98
C PRO A 489 -8.74 0.37 -6.48
N LEU A 490 -9.16 1.36 -5.68
CA LEU A 490 -10.13 2.36 -6.10
C LEU A 490 -9.56 3.28 -7.18
N LEU A 491 -8.29 3.67 -7.07
CA LEU A 491 -7.58 4.44 -8.10
C LEU A 491 -7.52 3.68 -9.42
N ASN A 492 -7.16 2.40 -9.39
CA ASN A 492 -7.13 1.56 -10.57
C ASN A 492 -8.53 1.45 -11.21
N ARG A 493 -9.57 1.26 -10.38
CA ARG A 493 -10.95 1.18 -10.86
C ARG A 493 -11.44 2.49 -11.48
N VAL A 494 -11.08 3.62 -10.90
CA VAL A 494 -11.38 4.95 -11.45
C VAL A 494 -10.74 5.11 -12.83
N GLU A 495 -9.50 4.67 -13.01
CA GLU A 495 -8.79 4.79 -14.29
C GLU A 495 -9.40 3.87 -15.37
N GLU A 496 -9.76 2.63 -15.02
CA GLU A 496 -10.51 1.73 -15.89
C GLU A 496 -11.85 2.33 -16.34
N LEU A 497 -12.59 2.93 -15.39
CA LEU A 497 -13.86 3.57 -15.68
C LEU A 497 -13.67 4.78 -16.60
N LYS A 498 -12.63 5.60 -16.39
CA LYS A 498 -12.32 6.73 -17.28
C LYS A 498 -12.07 6.27 -18.71
N GLN A 499 -11.30 5.19 -18.90
CA GLN A 499 -11.08 4.60 -20.23
C GLN A 499 -12.38 4.09 -20.85
N THR A 500 -13.21 3.41 -20.04
CA THR A 500 -14.51 2.88 -20.48
C THR A 500 -15.45 4.01 -20.93
N PHE A 501 -15.61 5.07 -20.13
CA PHE A 501 -16.41 6.24 -20.48
C PHE A 501 -15.86 6.99 -21.70
N GLY A 502 -14.54 7.08 -21.84
CA GLY A 502 -13.89 7.61 -23.04
C GLY A 502 -14.25 6.84 -24.31
N SER A 503 -14.20 5.50 -24.25
CA SER A 503 -14.60 4.65 -25.38
C SER A 503 -16.09 4.77 -25.73
N LEU A 504 -16.96 4.82 -24.72
CA LEU A 504 -18.41 5.00 -24.88
C LEU A 504 -18.74 6.35 -25.54
N LYS A 505 -18.06 7.43 -25.12
CA LYS A 505 -18.20 8.74 -25.73
C LYS A 505 -17.84 8.72 -27.23
N SER A 506 -16.78 8.00 -27.60
CA SER A 506 -16.38 7.88 -29.01
C SER A 506 -17.41 7.13 -29.87
N ARG A 507 -18.08 6.11 -29.30
CA ARG A 507 -19.08 5.28 -29.99
C ARG A 507 -20.45 5.95 -30.13
N LEU A 508 -20.81 6.81 -29.19
CA LEU A 508 -22.12 7.48 -29.16
C LEU A 508 -22.20 8.73 -30.06
N GLY A 509 -21.11 9.07 -30.76
CA GLY A 509 -21.04 10.24 -31.64
C GLY A 509 -21.04 11.56 -30.86
N HIS A 510 -20.48 12.60 -31.48
CA HIS A 510 -20.56 13.96 -30.93
C HIS A 510 -21.93 14.53 -31.33
N ALA A 511 -22.86 14.63 -30.38
CA ALA A 511 -23.87 15.67 -30.48
C ALA A 511 -23.14 16.98 -30.14
N GLU A 512 -22.86 17.78 -31.17
CA GLU A 512 -22.48 19.19 -31.00
C GLU A 512 -23.56 19.95 -30.21
#